data_AF-A0A401IUW7-F1
#
_entry.id   AF-A0A401IUW7-F1
#
_cell.length_a   1.000
_cell.length_b   1.000
_cell.length_c   1.000
_cell.angle_alpha   90.00
_cell.angle_beta   90.00
_cell.angle_gamma   90.00
#
_symmetry.space_group_name_H-M   'P 1'
#
loop_
_entity.id
_entity.type
_entity.pdbx_description
1 polymer ?
#
loop_
_entity_poly.entity_id
_entity_poly.type
_entity_poly.pdbx_seq_one_letter_code
_entity_poly.pdbx_strand_id
1 'polypeptide(L)' 'MTTSVGFEMYRPGDDPTILYQRADLLLYEAKNRGRNQVVGADDPRVLSKFLNADNHLKN' A
#
# COMPACT_ATOMS: atom_id res chain seq x y z
N MET A 1 -11.00 18.01 11.38
CA MET A 1 -10.52 16.62 11.48
C MET A 1 -10.20 16.14 10.07
N THR A 2 -9.11 15.38 9.89
CA THR A 2 -8.72 14.79 8.61
C THR A 2 -8.59 13.28 8.76
N THR A 3 -8.57 12.56 7.64
CA THR A 3 -8.36 11.11 7.59
C THR A 3 -7.35 10.77 6.50
N SER A 4 -6.60 9.69 6.71
CA SER A 4 -5.74 9.09 5.69
C SER A 4 -6.34 7.75 5.30
N VAL A 5 -6.20 7.36 4.03
CA VAL A 5 -6.82 6.15 3.50
C VAL A 5 -5.79 5.36 2.71
N GLY A 6 -5.69 4.07 3.00
CA GLY A 6 -5.07 3.08 2.12
C GLY A 6 -6.17 2.21 1.51
N PHE A 7 -6.10 1.94 0.22
CA PHE A 7 -7.10 1.10 -0.45
C PHE A 7 -6.47 0.16 -1.48
N GLU A 8 -7.07 -1.02 -1.63
CA GLU A 8 -6.66 -2.03 -2.60
C GLU A 8 -7.90 -2.52 -3.35
N MET A 9 -7.72 -2.86 -4.63
CA MET A 9 -8.80 -3.37 -5.46
C MET A 9 -8.92 -4.88 -5.28
N TYR A 10 -10.08 -5.34 -4.81
CA TYR A 10 -10.43 -6.76 -4.79
C TYR A 10 -10.47 -7.32 -6.22
N ARG A 11 -9.85 -8.48 -6.42
CA ARG A 11 -9.94 -9.28 -7.64
C ARG A 11 -10.58 -10.64 -7.32
N PRO A 12 -11.34 -11.24 -8.25
CA PRO A 12 -11.90 -12.58 -8.04
C PRO A 12 -10.81 -13.59 -7.63
N GLY A 13 -11.04 -14.27 -6.52
CA GLY A 13 -10.08 -15.23 -5.95
C GLY A 13 -9.09 -14.64 -4.95
N ASP A 14 -9.08 -13.32 -4.71
CA ASP A 14 -8.26 -12.74 -3.65
C ASP A 14 -8.73 -13.22 -2.27
N ASP A 15 -7.76 -13.52 -1.41
CA ASP A 15 -7.98 -13.74 0.01
C ASP A 15 -8.32 -12.40 0.70
N PRO A 16 -9.50 -12.27 1.35
CA PRO A 16 -9.90 -11.04 2.02
C PRO A 16 -8.92 -10.57 3.11
N THR A 17 -8.32 -11.49 3.85
CA THR A 17 -7.33 -11.16 4.89
C THR A 17 -6.08 -10.54 4.27
N ILE A 18 -5.61 -11.08 3.16
CA ILE A 18 -4.48 -10.50 2.41
C ILE A 18 -4.85 -9.12 1.84
N LEU A 19 -6.08 -8.95 1.36
CA LEU A 19 -6.56 -7.66 0.85
C LEU A 19 -6.53 -6.57 1.95
N TYR A 20 -7.02 -6.89 3.15
CA TYR A 20 -7.01 -5.96 4.28
C TYR A 20 -5.58 -5.63 4.73
N GLN A 21 -4.67 -6.62 4.76
CA GLN A 21 -3.27 -6.38 5.10
C GLN A 21 -2.61 -5.41 4.11
N ARG A 22 -2.86 -5.57 2.79
CA ARG A 22 -2.35 -4.63 1.77
C ARG A 22 -2.92 -3.24 1.94
N ALA A 23 -4.23 -3.10 2.17
CA ALA A 23 -4.87 -1.82 2.41
C ALA A 23 -4.30 -1.12 3.66
N ASP A 24 -3.99 -1.86 4.73
CA ASP A 24 -3.37 -1.29 5.94
C ASP A 24 -1.93 -0.83 5.71
N LEU A 25 -1.14 -1.57 4.94
CA LEU A 25 0.20 -1.13 4.53
C LEU A 25 0.16 0.20 3.74
N LEU A 26 -0.82 0.35 2.85
CA LEU A 26 -1.02 1.57 2.08
C LEU A 26 -1.48 2.74 2.97
N LEU A 27 -2.32 2.46 3.98
CA LEU A 27 -2.72 3.45 4.98
C LEU A 27 -1.52 3.90 5.82
N TYR A 28 -0.66 2.96 6.21
CA TYR A 28 0.56 3.26 6.95
C TYR A 28 1.48 4.16 6.13
N GLU A 29 1.60 3.91 4.83
CA GLU A 29 2.35 4.78 3.92
C GLU A 29 1.74 6.19 3.83
N ALA A 30 0.42 6.32 3.72
CA ALA A 30 -0.25 7.62 3.75
C ALA A 30 0.04 8.41 5.04
N LYS A 31 0.08 7.71 6.19
CA LYS A 31 0.44 8.32 7.47
C LYS A 31 1.90 8.77 7.51
N ASN A 32 2.83 7.95 7.02
CA ASN A 32 4.26 8.26 6.99
C ASN A 32 4.61 9.43 6.07
N ARG A 33 3.81 9.66 5.01
CA ARG A 33 3.97 10.80 4.08
C ARG A 33 3.38 12.12 4.59
N GLY A 34 2.96 12.19 5.86
CA GLY A 34 2.39 13.40 6.46
C GLY A 34 0.88 13.40 6.63
N ARG A 35 0.21 12.25 6.48
CA ARG A 35 -1.24 12.07 6.69
C ARG A 35 -2.08 12.86 5.67
N ASN A 36 -3.40 12.89 5.88
CA ASN A 36 -4.41 13.55 5.05
C ASN A 36 -4.29 13.23 3.55
N GLN A 37 -4.02 11.96 3.25
CA GLN A 37 -3.73 11.47 1.91
C GLN A 37 -4.46 10.16 1.65
N VAL A 38 -4.75 9.91 0.38
CA VAL A 38 -5.28 8.64 -0.13
C VAL A 38 -4.17 7.97 -0.93
N VAL A 39 -3.87 6.71 -0.62
CA VAL A 39 -2.79 5.93 -1.25
C VAL A 39 -3.34 4.59 -1.72
N GLY A 40 -3.12 4.28 -3.01
CA GLY A 40 -3.46 3.01 -3.64
C GLY A 40 -2.20 2.24 -4.07
N ALA A 41 -2.36 0.96 -4.42
CA ALA A 41 -1.25 0.12 -4.87
C ALA A 41 -0.67 0.55 -6.23
N ASP A 42 -1.42 1.31 -7.01
CA ASP A 42 -1.01 1.91 -8.28
C ASP A 42 -0.24 3.23 -8.12
N ASP A 43 -0.08 3.74 -6.88
CA ASP A 43 0.72 4.94 -6.62
C ASP A 43 2.20 4.68 -6.99
N PRO A 44 2.79 5.44 -7.93
CA PRO A 44 4.18 5.24 -8.37
C PRO A 44 5.21 5.29 -7.24
N ARG A 45 4.92 6.05 -6.18
CA ARG A 45 5.79 6.19 -5.00
C ARG A 45 5.73 4.97 -4.08
N VAL A 46 4.71 4.13 -4.23
CA VAL A 46 4.55 2.85 -3.54
C VAL A 46 5.19 1.74 -4.35
N LEU A 47 4.92 1.68 -5.65
CA LEU A 47 5.49 0.67 -6.57
C LEU A 47 7.02 0.65 -6.50
N SER A 48 7.65 1.83 -6.44
CA SER A 48 9.10 1.92 -6.31
C SER A 48 9.63 1.28 -5.02
N LYS A 49 8.89 1.35 -3.91
CA LYS A 49 9.29 0.71 -2.65
C LYS A 49 9.22 -0.82 -2.72
N PHE A 50 8.19 -1.37 -3.37
CA PHE A 50 8.07 -2.81 -3.57
C PHE A 50 9.13 -3.35 -4.53
N LEU A 51 9.36 -2.67 -5.66
CA LEU A 51 10.40 -3.06 -6.62
C LEU A 51 11.82 -2.96 -6.03
N ASN A 52 12.08 -1.99 -5.15
CA ASN A 52 13.37 -1.86 -4.48
C ASN A 52 13.56 -2.91 -3.36
N ALA A 53 12.48 -3.38 -2.73
CA ALA A 53 12.55 -4.44 -1.72
C ALA A 53 12.92 -5.81 -2.34
N ASP A 54 12.41 -6.12 -3.53
CA ASP A 54 12.72 -7.37 -4.25
C ASP A 54 14.19 -7.45 -4.72
N ASN A 55 14.87 -6.32 -4.90
CA ASN A 55 16.28 -6.28 -5.28
C ASN A 55 17.25 -6.60 -4.12
N HIS A 56 16.80 -6.52 -2.87
CA HIS A 56 17.63 -6.84 -1.70
C HIS A 56 17.68 -8.33 -1.35
N LEU A 57 16.84 -9.17 -1.97
CA LEU A 57 16.81 -10.63 -1.77
C LEU A 57 17.63 -11.42 -2.81
N LYS A 58 18.26 -10.72 -3.77
CA LYS A 58 19.01 -11.34 -4.89
C LYS A 58 20.53 -11.21 -4.81
N ASN A 59 21.09 -10.74 -3.69
CA ASN A 59 22.54 -10.69 -3.45
C ASN A 59 22.95 -11.61 -2.29
#